data_AF-A0A803P4Z6-F1
#
_entry.id   AF-A0A803P4Z6-F1
#
_cell.length_a   1.000
_cell.length_b   1.000
_cell.length_c   1.000
_cell.angle_alpha   90.00
_cell.angle_beta   90.00
_cell.angle_gamma   90.00
#
_symmetry.space_group_name_H-M   'P 1'
#
loop_
_entity.id
_entity.type
_entity.pdbx_description
1 polymer ?
#
loop_
_entity_poly.entity_id
_entity_poly.type
_entity_poly.pdbx_seq_one_letter_code
_entity_poly.pdbx_strand_id
1 'polypeptide(L)'
;MDYESNNWILDGVYNFPHLFGGLMLTAALLGLSTSYFGGIGVPHLPYLWSDMGVFYKKKREKKRIRVYMDGCFDLMHYGHANALRQAKALGDELVVGVVSDEEIIANKGPPVLSMEERLVLVSGLKWVDEVIANAPYAITEQFMNRLFNEHKIDYIIHGDDPCLLPDGTDAYALAKKAGRYKQIKRTEGVSSTDIEGYFLVRGISKKLKIITVPL
;
A
#
# COMPACT_ATOMS: atom_id res chain seq x y z
N MET A 1 -10.47 -0.11 -29.03
CA MET A 1 -10.15 0.64 -27.79
C MET A 1 -8.74 0.28 -27.46
N ASP A 2 -7.85 1.12 -27.98
CA ASP A 2 -6.44 0.84 -28.12
C ASP A 2 -5.71 1.17 -26.83
N TYR A 3 -4.81 0.26 -26.45
CA TYR A 3 -4.00 0.33 -25.24
C TYR A 3 -2.73 1.11 -25.59
N GLU A 4 -2.67 2.39 -25.24
CA GLU A 4 -1.44 3.17 -25.41
C GLU A 4 -0.39 2.77 -24.37
N SER A 5 0.67 2.12 -24.85
CA SER A 5 1.90 1.85 -24.11
C SER A 5 2.79 3.09 -24.11
N ASN A 6 3.05 3.64 -22.93
CA ASN A 6 3.95 4.77 -22.70
C ASN A 6 5.43 4.40 -23.02
N ASN A 7 5.90 4.79 -24.20
CA ASN A 7 7.28 4.56 -24.67
C ASN A 7 8.27 5.73 -24.41
N TRP A 8 7.92 6.71 -23.57
CA TRP A 8 8.69 7.94 -23.43
C TRP A 8 9.94 7.86 -22.52
N ILE A 9 10.32 6.67 -22.04
CA ILE A 9 11.48 6.48 -21.14
C ILE A 9 12.70 5.88 -21.87
N LEU A 10 12.56 5.41 -23.12
CA LEU A 10 13.64 4.72 -23.84
C LEU A 10 14.45 5.58 -24.82
N ASP A 11 14.01 6.80 -25.12
CA ASP A 11 14.72 7.65 -26.12
C ASP A 11 15.87 8.49 -25.53
N GLY A 12 15.98 8.58 -24.20
CA GLY A 12 17.03 9.37 -23.52
C GLY A 12 18.37 8.66 -23.34
N VAL A 13 18.46 7.35 -23.64
CA VAL A 13 19.60 6.49 -23.27
C VAL A 13 20.54 6.19 -24.45
N TYR A 14 20.14 6.52 -25.69
CA TYR A 14 20.86 6.10 -26.90
C TYR A 14 21.78 7.13 -27.58
N ASN A 15 22.06 8.27 -26.96
CA ASN A 15 22.87 9.33 -27.61
C ASN A 15 24.16 9.73 -26.89
N PHE A 16 24.83 8.80 -26.18
CA PHE A 16 26.15 9.09 -25.61
C PHE A 16 27.09 7.87 -25.40
N PRO A 17 27.58 7.19 -26.45
CA PRO A 17 28.82 6.40 -26.28
C PRO A 17 29.95 6.68 -27.28
N HIS A 18 29.77 7.52 -28.30
CA HIS A 18 30.77 7.60 -29.38
C HIS A 18 31.93 8.58 -29.17
N LEU A 19 31.91 9.45 -28.14
CA LEU A 19 32.95 10.45 -27.96
C LEU A 19 34.14 9.97 -27.10
N PHE A 20 33.91 9.12 -26.10
CA PHE A 20 34.96 8.65 -25.18
C PHE A 20 35.69 7.38 -25.66
N GLY A 21 35.01 6.50 -26.39
CA GLY A 21 35.62 5.26 -26.91
C GLY A 21 36.68 5.50 -27.99
N GLY A 22 36.49 6.54 -28.82
CA GLY A 22 37.43 6.88 -29.89
C GLY A 22 38.73 7.52 -29.39
N LEU A 23 38.67 8.27 -28.28
CA LEU A 23 39.83 9.03 -27.76
C LEU A 23 40.82 8.14 -26.99
N MET A 24 40.37 7.02 -26.42
CA MET A 24 41.25 6.03 -25.78
C MET A 24 41.99 5.14 -26.78
N LEU A 25 41.38 4.83 -27.93
CA LEU A 25 42.02 3.97 -28.94
C LEU A 25 43.13 4.69 -29.71
N THR A 26 43.02 6.01 -29.90
CA THR A 26 44.07 6.83 -30.55
C THR A 26 45.29 7.03 -29.66
N ALA A 27 45.10 7.18 -28.34
CA ALA A 27 46.21 7.28 -27.38
C ALA A 27 47.04 5.99 -27.30
N ALA A 28 46.38 4.82 -27.39
CA ALA A 28 47.07 3.52 -27.39
C ALA A 28 47.89 3.29 -28.67
N LEU A 29 47.39 3.72 -29.83
CA LEU A 29 48.11 3.60 -31.11
C LEU A 29 49.27 4.60 -31.23
N LEU A 30 49.12 5.83 -30.73
CA LEU A 30 50.22 6.80 -30.69
C LEU A 30 51.31 6.44 -29.68
N GLY A 31 50.93 5.84 -28.54
CA GLY A 31 51.88 5.32 -27.54
C GLY A 31 52.68 4.10 -27.99
N LEU A 32 52.22 3.35 -29.00
CA LEU A 32 52.96 2.24 -29.59
C LEU A 32 53.98 2.70 -30.65
N SER A 33 53.78 3.85 -31.30
CA SER A 33 54.70 4.31 -32.37
C SER A 33 55.97 5.02 -31.88
N THR A 34 56.00 5.55 -30.66
CA THR A 34 57.19 6.20 -30.10
C THR A 34 58.21 5.22 -29.50
N SER A 35 57.93 3.91 -29.55
CA SER A 35 58.86 2.87 -29.07
C SER A 35 59.93 2.46 -30.08
N TYR A 36 59.95 3.04 -31.29
CA TYR A 36 60.88 2.67 -32.36
C TYR A 36 62.13 3.57 -32.51
N PHE A 37 62.34 4.56 -31.63
CA PHE A 37 63.57 5.35 -31.62
C PHE A 37 64.04 5.66 -30.21
N GLY A 38 65.21 5.12 -29.86
CA GLY A 38 66.17 5.73 -28.93
C GLY A 38 65.79 5.70 -27.44
N GLY A 39 66.57 4.94 -26.67
CA GLY A 39 66.44 4.87 -25.23
C GLY A 39 66.63 6.22 -24.55
N ILE A 40 65.67 6.57 -23.70
CA ILE A 40 65.83 7.44 -22.54
C ILE A 40 65.03 6.77 -21.42
N GLY A 41 65.67 6.60 -20.26
CA GLY A 41 65.18 5.79 -19.15
C GLY A 41 63.78 6.19 -18.67
N VAL A 42 62.94 5.18 -18.44
CA VAL A 42 61.67 5.33 -17.74
C VAL A 42 61.98 5.58 -16.27
N PRO A 43 61.60 6.72 -15.66
CA PRO A 43 61.71 6.86 -14.22
C PRO A 43 60.73 5.88 -13.56
N HIS A 44 61.25 5.10 -12.63
CA HIS A 44 60.51 4.21 -11.76
C HIS A 44 59.36 4.98 -11.11
N LEU A 45 58.11 4.67 -11.46
CA LEU A 45 56.94 5.19 -10.77
C LEU A 45 56.42 4.08 -9.85
N PRO A 46 56.86 4.00 -8.59
CA PRO A 46 56.23 3.11 -7.65
C PRO A 46 54.93 3.76 -7.20
N TYR A 47 53.87 2.97 -7.03
CA TYR A 47 52.59 3.38 -6.43
C TYR A 47 51.73 4.36 -7.26
N LEU A 48 50.90 3.84 -8.17
CA LEU A 48 49.73 4.62 -8.61
C LEU A 48 48.44 3.79 -8.84
N TRP A 49 48.49 2.47 -8.79
CA TRP A 49 47.32 1.62 -9.14
C TRP A 49 46.72 0.80 -7.99
N SER A 50 47.01 1.14 -6.73
CA SER A 50 46.40 0.43 -5.58
C SER A 50 45.05 0.99 -5.13
N ASP A 51 44.53 2.03 -5.78
CA ASP A 51 43.33 2.74 -5.30
C ASP A 51 42.20 2.78 -6.34
N MET A 52 41.97 1.65 -7.03
CA MET A 52 40.65 1.41 -7.65
C MET A 52 39.64 1.14 -6.54
N GLY A 53 39.19 2.22 -5.90
CA GLY A 53 38.12 2.21 -4.92
C GLY A 53 36.92 1.46 -5.48
N VAL A 54 36.63 0.31 -4.89
CA VAL A 54 35.39 -0.42 -5.13
C VAL A 54 34.26 0.49 -4.64
N PHE A 55 33.61 1.19 -5.57
CA PHE A 55 32.44 2.01 -5.27
C PHE A 55 31.29 1.11 -4.83
N TYR A 56 31.23 0.83 -3.53
CA TYR A 56 30.12 0.12 -2.91
C TYR A 56 28.89 1.03 -2.94
N LYS A 57 27.98 0.81 -3.89
CA LYS A 57 26.70 1.51 -3.95
C LYS A 57 25.86 1.11 -2.74
N LYS A 58 25.79 1.98 -1.72
CA LYS A 58 25.00 1.76 -0.50
C LYS A 58 23.56 1.42 -0.87
N LYS A 59 23.15 0.17 -0.64
CA LYS A 59 21.80 -0.31 -0.91
C LYS A 59 20.85 0.39 0.05
N ARG A 60 20.08 1.37 -0.45
CA ARG A 60 19.01 2.00 0.33
C ARG A 60 17.92 0.96 0.57
N GLU A 61 17.58 0.72 1.83
CA GLU A 61 16.44 -0.12 2.17
C GLU A 61 15.16 0.49 1.59
N LYS A 62 14.32 -0.35 0.99
CA LYS A 62 13.04 0.07 0.43
C LYS A 62 12.13 0.45 1.60
N LYS A 63 11.61 1.67 1.59
CA LYS A 63 10.59 2.12 2.56
C LYS A 63 9.39 1.16 2.47
N ARG A 64 8.96 0.64 3.62
CA ARG A 64 7.71 -0.13 3.75
C ARG A 64 6.50 0.78 3.53
N ILE A 65 5.53 0.29 2.77
CA ILE A 65 4.27 0.98 2.49
C ILE A 65 3.23 0.52 3.51
N ARG A 66 2.73 1.45 4.32
CA ARG A 66 1.65 1.16 5.29
C ARG A 66 0.33 1.66 4.73
N VAL A 67 -0.69 0.82 4.75
CA VAL A 67 -2.04 1.17 4.27
C VAL A 67 -3.04 1.09 5.41
N TYR A 68 -4.05 1.94 5.36
CA TYR A 68 -5.13 1.98 6.34
C TYR A 68 -6.46 1.62 5.69
N MET A 69 -7.27 0.81 6.35
CA MET A 69 -8.65 0.58 5.96
C MET A 69 -9.51 0.59 7.22
N ASP A 70 -10.69 1.19 7.15
CA ASP A 70 -11.63 1.21 8.27
C ASP A 70 -12.99 0.64 7.90
N GLY A 71 -13.75 0.33 8.94
CA GLY A 71 -15.11 -0.15 8.80
C GLY A 71 -15.76 -0.48 10.13
N CYS A 72 -17.07 -0.69 10.08
CA CYS A 72 -17.82 -1.21 11.23
C CYS A 72 -17.41 -2.65 11.52
N PHE A 73 -17.25 -3.47 10.46
CA PHE A 73 -17.01 -4.92 10.54
C PHE A 73 -18.06 -5.68 11.36
N ASP A 74 -19.29 -5.18 11.36
CA ASP A 74 -20.42 -5.85 11.99
C ASP A 74 -20.92 -7.01 11.12
N LEU A 75 -21.31 -8.12 11.78
CA LEU A 75 -21.61 -9.39 11.13
C LEU A 75 -20.54 -9.78 10.09
N MET A 76 -19.28 -9.78 10.52
CA MET A 76 -18.13 -9.99 9.64
C MET A 76 -18.27 -11.24 8.76
N HIS A 77 -17.90 -11.13 7.48
CA HIS A 77 -18.14 -12.15 6.46
C HIS A 77 -17.03 -12.17 5.39
N TYR A 78 -17.11 -13.09 4.43
CA TYR A 78 -16.04 -13.27 3.43
C TYR A 78 -15.79 -12.03 2.56
N GLY A 79 -16.82 -11.21 2.31
CA GLY A 79 -16.66 -9.89 1.68
C GLY A 79 -15.69 -8.96 2.42
N HIS A 80 -15.82 -8.83 3.75
CA HIS A 80 -14.89 -8.05 4.59
C HIS A 80 -13.47 -8.63 4.53
N ALA A 81 -13.35 -9.96 4.66
CA ALA A 81 -12.08 -10.66 4.59
C ALA A 81 -11.36 -10.43 3.24
N ASN A 82 -12.10 -10.50 2.13
CA ASN A 82 -11.55 -10.24 0.79
C ASN A 82 -11.22 -8.76 0.58
N ALA A 83 -11.98 -7.83 1.17
CA ALA A 83 -11.67 -6.41 1.12
C ALA A 83 -10.33 -6.11 1.83
N LEU A 84 -10.13 -6.65 3.03
CA LEU A 84 -8.88 -6.52 3.78
C LEU A 84 -7.71 -7.23 3.07
N ARG A 85 -7.93 -8.37 2.42
CA ARG A 85 -6.95 -9.01 1.54
C ARG A 85 -6.51 -8.08 0.40
N GLN A 86 -7.47 -7.44 -0.28
CA GLN A 86 -7.19 -6.50 -1.36
C GLN A 86 -6.42 -5.28 -0.84
N ALA A 87 -6.83 -4.71 0.30
CA ALA A 87 -6.14 -3.60 0.92
C ALA A 87 -4.69 -3.95 1.27
N LYS A 88 -4.46 -5.10 1.92
CA LYS A 88 -3.11 -5.61 2.23
C LYS A 88 -2.25 -5.76 0.98
N ALA A 89 -2.81 -6.13 -0.17
CA ALA A 89 -2.06 -6.24 -1.42
C ALA A 89 -1.57 -4.89 -1.99
N LEU A 90 -2.08 -3.76 -1.49
CA LEU A 90 -1.67 -2.41 -1.91
C LEU A 90 -0.55 -1.82 -1.03
N GLY A 91 -0.08 -2.54 -0.02
CA GLY A 91 1.00 -2.15 0.87
C GLY A 91 1.80 -3.35 1.37
N ASP A 92 2.76 -3.09 2.25
CA ASP A 92 3.52 -4.09 2.97
C ASP A 92 2.87 -4.41 4.33
N GLU A 93 2.16 -3.45 4.92
CA GLU A 93 1.50 -3.52 6.23
C GLU A 93 0.10 -2.88 6.15
N LEU A 94 -0.90 -3.54 6.73
CA LEU A 94 -2.30 -3.11 6.81
C LEU A 94 -2.66 -2.82 8.26
N VAL A 95 -3.01 -1.56 8.49
CA VAL A 95 -3.59 -1.07 9.74
C VAL A 95 -5.11 -0.96 9.55
N VAL A 96 -5.88 -1.53 10.47
CA VAL A 96 -7.35 -1.53 10.37
C VAL A 96 -7.99 -0.71 11.47
N GLY A 97 -8.80 0.27 11.09
CA GLY A 97 -9.63 1.02 12.04
C GLY A 97 -10.98 0.37 12.26
N VAL A 98 -11.30 0.04 13.51
CA VAL A 98 -12.64 -0.44 13.88
C VAL A 98 -13.43 0.75 14.40
N VAL A 99 -14.54 1.07 13.73
CA VAL A 99 -15.39 2.23 14.07
C VAL A 99 -16.11 1.98 15.41
N SER A 100 -16.18 3.00 16.27
CA SER A 100 -16.81 2.89 17.60
C SER A 100 -18.33 2.70 17.51
N ASP A 101 -18.95 2.13 18.55
CA ASP A 101 -20.41 1.91 18.56
C ASP A 101 -21.18 3.24 18.46
N GLU A 102 -20.71 4.30 19.12
CA GLU A 102 -21.29 5.64 19.09
C GLU A 102 -21.30 6.24 17.69
N GLU A 103 -20.18 6.10 16.98
CA GLU A 103 -20.01 6.57 15.60
C GLU A 103 -20.91 5.78 14.63
N ILE A 104 -21.06 4.47 14.82
CA ILE A 104 -21.95 3.65 13.99
C ILE A 104 -23.42 4.05 14.23
N ILE A 105 -23.83 4.20 15.49
CA ILE A 105 -25.20 4.60 15.87
C ILE A 105 -25.56 5.95 15.25
N ALA A 106 -24.64 6.92 15.28
CA ALA A 106 -24.89 8.26 14.75
C ALA A 106 -25.07 8.30 13.22
N ASN A 107 -24.51 7.32 12.49
CA ASN A 107 -24.43 7.37 11.02
C ASN A 107 -25.25 6.30 10.28
N LYS A 108 -25.46 5.11 10.87
CA LYS A 108 -26.16 3.99 10.20
C LYS A 108 -27.25 3.34 11.05
N GLY A 109 -27.01 3.21 12.36
CA GLY A 109 -27.83 2.45 13.29
C GLY A 109 -26.98 1.60 14.24
N PRO A 110 -27.55 1.00 15.29
CA PRO A 110 -26.77 0.24 16.26
C PRO A 110 -26.21 -1.05 15.65
N PRO A 111 -24.93 -1.40 15.89
CA PRO A 111 -24.37 -2.68 15.46
C PRO A 111 -24.96 -3.85 16.26
N VAL A 112 -24.93 -5.04 15.66
CA VAL A 112 -25.33 -6.30 16.31
C VAL A 112 -24.23 -6.79 17.26
N LEU A 113 -22.97 -6.73 16.82
CA LEU A 113 -21.81 -7.12 17.61
C LEU A 113 -21.25 -5.91 18.39
N SER A 114 -20.84 -6.17 19.62
CA SER A 114 -20.11 -5.18 20.44
C SER A 114 -18.78 -4.78 19.81
N MET A 115 -18.28 -3.60 20.18
CA MET A 115 -16.94 -3.16 19.78
C MET A 115 -15.83 -4.20 20.04
N GLU A 116 -15.89 -4.88 21.19
CA GLU A 116 -14.88 -5.88 21.57
C GLU A 116 -14.93 -7.13 20.69
N GLU A 117 -16.14 -7.63 20.37
CA GLU A 117 -16.31 -8.74 19.44
C GLU A 117 -15.79 -8.39 18.04
N ARG A 118 -16.09 -7.18 17.55
CA ARG A 118 -15.62 -6.69 16.24
C ARG A 118 -14.10 -6.55 16.21
N LEU A 119 -13.48 -6.06 17.29
CA LEU A 119 -12.03 -6.01 17.43
C LEU A 119 -11.38 -7.40 17.39
N VAL A 120 -11.94 -8.39 18.10
CA VAL A 120 -11.42 -9.76 18.12
C VAL A 120 -11.50 -10.38 16.72
N LEU A 121 -12.63 -10.21 16.02
CA LEU A 121 -12.81 -10.72 14.67
C LEU A 121 -11.80 -10.12 13.68
N VAL A 122 -11.62 -8.79 13.71
CA VAL A 122 -10.69 -8.10 12.82
C VAL A 122 -9.24 -8.48 13.12
N SER A 123 -8.86 -8.52 14.40
CA SER A 123 -7.49 -8.88 14.83
C SER A 123 -7.11 -10.32 14.48
N GLY A 124 -8.10 -11.22 14.38
CA GLY A 124 -7.90 -12.62 14.00
C GLY A 124 -7.63 -12.84 12.50
N LEU A 125 -7.77 -11.82 11.65
CA LEU A 125 -7.54 -11.98 10.22
C LEU A 125 -6.06 -11.95 9.84
N LYS A 126 -5.65 -12.95 9.07
CA LYS A 126 -4.26 -13.13 8.60
C LYS A 126 -3.64 -11.94 7.83
N TRP A 127 -4.46 -11.02 7.33
CA TRP A 127 -3.98 -9.87 6.53
C TRP A 127 -3.82 -8.59 7.35
N VAL A 128 -4.32 -8.58 8.58
CA VAL A 128 -4.31 -7.41 9.46
C VAL A 128 -3.06 -7.47 10.32
N ASP A 129 -2.24 -6.41 10.28
CA ASP A 129 -1.00 -6.33 11.07
C ASP A 129 -1.18 -5.50 12.35
N GLU A 130 -2.06 -4.49 12.31
CA GLU A 130 -2.33 -3.58 13.42
C GLU A 130 -3.81 -3.19 13.41
N VAL A 131 -4.39 -2.98 14.59
CA VAL A 131 -5.78 -2.54 14.75
C VAL A 131 -5.83 -1.26 15.57
N ILE A 132 -6.59 -0.27 15.09
CA ILE A 132 -6.92 0.97 15.80
C ILE A 132 -8.37 0.86 16.26
N ALA A 133 -8.57 0.81 17.57
CA ALA A 133 -9.90 0.87 18.16
C ALA A 133 -10.46 2.29 18.14
N ASN A 134 -11.79 2.41 18.18
CA ASN A 134 -12.54 3.66 18.26
C ASN A 134 -12.16 4.64 17.14
N ALA A 135 -12.07 4.13 15.91
CA ALA A 135 -11.90 4.97 14.74
C ALA A 135 -13.17 5.82 14.53
N PRO A 136 -13.04 7.09 14.11
CA PRO A 136 -14.19 7.89 13.70
C PRO A 136 -14.82 7.31 12.43
N TYR A 137 -16.09 7.59 12.20
CA TYR A 137 -16.77 7.19 10.98
C TYR A 137 -16.23 7.94 9.74
N ALA A 138 -16.01 9.24 9.88
CA ALA A 138 -15.45 10.09 8.84
C ALA A 138 -13.96 10.35 9.09
N ILE A 139 -13.18 10.44 8.01
CA ILE A 139 -11.78 10.87 8.12
C ILE A 139 -11.74 12.37 8.39
N THR A 140 -11.62 12.75 9.66
CA THR A 140 -11.43 14.14 10.10
C THR A 140 -9.99 14.60 9.85
N GLU A 141 -9.75 15.92 9.80
CA GLU A 141 -8.39 16.46 9.65
C GLU A 141 -7.46 15.98 10.77
N GLN A 142 -7.94 16.00 12.01
CA GLN A 142 -7.19 15.54 13.17
C GLN A 142 -6.83 14.06 13.04
N PHE A 143 -7.79 13.21 12.66
CA PHE A 143 -7.52 11.79 12.52
C PHE A 143 -6.61 11.48 11.33
N MET A 144 -6.80 12.15 10.20
CA MET A 144 -5.92 12.05 9.04
C MET A 144 -4.48 12.41 9.39
N ASN A 145 -4.28 13.48 10.18
CA ASN A 145 -2.97 13.87 10.67
C ASN A 145 -2.35 12.79 11.56
N ARG A 146 -3.12 12.15 12.45
CA ARG A 146 -2.64 11.01 13.24
C ARG A 146 -2.25 9.83 12.36
N LEU A 147 -3.10 9.45 11.39
CA LEU A 147 -2.81 8.35 10.46
C LEU A 147 -1.49 8.60 9.71
N PHE A 148 -1.31 9.79 9.15
CA PHE A 148 -0.14 10.08 8.30
C PHE A 148 1.14 10.38 9.08
N ASN A 149 1.03 11.09 10.20
CA ASN A 149 2.21 11.56 10.94
C ASN A 149 2.60 10.61 12.08
N GLU A 150 1.66 9.98 12.76
CA GLU A 150 1.92 9.08 13.89
C GLU A 150 2.01 7.63 13.41
N HIS A 151 0.96 7.12 12.77
CA HIS A 151 0.90 5.73 12.28
C HIS A 151 1.64 5.50 10.95
N LYS A 152 2.21 6.56 10.35
CA LYS A 152 2.97 6.54 9.10
C LYS A 152 2.22 5.88 7.93
N ILE A 153 0.89 5.99 7.92
CA ILE A 153 0.05 5.47 6.83
C ILE A 153 0.39 6.22 5.55
N ASP A 154 0.62 5.48 4.47
CA ASP A 154 0.87 5.99 3.13
C ASP A 154 -0.43 6.27 2.36
N TYR A 155 -1.38 5.35 2.42
CA TYR A 155 -2.68 5.43 1.73
C TYR A 155 -3.83 4.93 2.60
N ILE A 156 -4.99 5.59 2.46
CA ILE A 156 -6.29 5.12 2.97
C ILE A 156 -6.97 4.33 1.84
N ILE A 157 -7.44 3.13 2.15
CA ILE A 157 -8.07 2.20 1.21
C ILE A 157 -9.51 1.98 1.63
N HIS A 158 -10.44 2.05 0.68
CA HIS A 158 -11.84 1.71 0.94
C HIS A 158 -12.49 1.08 -0.31
N GLY A 159 -13.66 0.47 -0.14
CA GLY A 159 -14.47 -0.01 -1.25
C GLY A 159 -14.91 1.11 -2.20
N ASP A 160 -15.38 0.73 -3.38
CA ASP A 160 -15.90 1.65 -4.41
C ASP A 160 -17.35 2.10 -4.18
N ASP A 161 -18.01 1.58 -3.14
CA ASP A 161 -19.30 2.07 -2.67
C ASP A 161 -19.20 3.51 -2.11
N PRO A 162 -20.15 4.41 -2.42
CA PRO A 162 -20.22 5.73 -1.81
C PRO A 162 -20.40 5.62 -0.29
N CYS A 163 -19.51 6.27 0.48
CA CYS A 163 -19.64 6.37 1.93
C CYS A 163 -20.07 7.79 2.29
N LEU A 164 -21.38 7.99 2.44
CA LEU A 164 -21.98 9.28 2.71
C LEU A 164 -22.30 9.43 4.20
N LEU A 165 -22.14 10.65 4.70
CA LEU A 165 -22.59 11.09 6.01
C LEU A 165 -24.08 11.49 5.94
N PRO A 166 -24.77 11.67 7.09
CA PRO A 166 -26.18 12.07 7.12
C PRO A 166 -26.49 13.38 6.39
N ASP A 167 -25.50 14.27 6.24
CA ASP A 167 -25.60 15.52 5.49
C ASP A 167 -25.33 15.36 3.97
N GLY A 168 -25.06 14.13 3.51
CA GLY A 168 -24.76 13.80 2.12
C GLY A 168 -23.30 14.02 1.70
N THR A 169 -22.43 14.46 2.62
CA THR A 169 -21.01 14.64 2.31
C THR A 169 -20.25 13.30 2.33
N ASP A 170 -19.14 13.23 1.61
CA ASP A 170 -18.32 12.03 1.49
C ASP A 170 -17.37 11.90 2.68
N ALA A 171 -17.48 10.79 3.42
CA ALA A 171 -16.69 10.49 4.63
C ALA A 171 -15.17 10.46 4.38
N TYR A 172 -14.75 10.29 3.12
CA TYR A 172 -13.35 10.24 2.70
C TYR A 172 -12.91 11.45 1.86
N ALA A 173 -13.71 12.53 1.80
CA ALA A 173 -13.41 13.70 0.97
C ALA A 173 -12.01 14.28 1.23
N LEU A 174 -11.59 14.36 2.50
CA LEU A 174 -10.28 14.88 2.88
C LEU A 174 -9.13 13.98 2.38
N ALA A 175 -9.26 12.66 2.53
CA ALA A 175 -8.27 11.69 2.04
C ALA A 175 -8.14 11.74 0.50
N LYS A 176 -9.28 11.88 -0.20
CA LYS A 176 -9.33 12.04 -1.65
C LYS A 176 -8.66 13.34 -2.10
N LYS A 177 -8.98 14.46 -1.45
CA LYS A 177 -8.37 15.78 -1.72
C LYS A 177 -6.85 15.77 -1.48
N ALA A 178 -6.38 15.00 -0.49
CA ALA A 178 -4.95 14.83 -0.22
C ALA A 178 -4.22 13.95 -1.26
N GLY A 179 -4.94 13.28 -2.18
CA GLY A 179 -4.35 12.36 -3.16
C GLY A 179 -3.85 11.05 -2.55
N ARG A 180 -4.33 10.70 -1.34
CA ARG A 180 -3.85 9.55 -0.56
C ARG A 180 -4.96 8.53 -0.27
N TYR A 181 -5.90 8.43 -1.19
CA TYR A 181 -7.02 7.50 -1.15
C TYR A 181 -6.95 6.55 -2.35
N LYS A 182 -7.20 5.25 -2.12
CA LYS A 182 -7.29 4.23 -3.18
C LYS A 182 -8.55 3.40 -2.99
N GLN A 183 -9.09 2.91 -4.10
CA GLN A 183 -10.30 2.09 -4.09
C GLN A 183 -9.99 0.62 -4.39
N ILE A 184 -10.77 -0.26 -3.78
CA ILE A 184 -10.80 -1.69 -4.07
C ILE A 184 -12.22 -2.10 -4.45
N LYS A 185 -12.36 -3.24 -5.13
CA LYS A 185 -13.67 -3.70 -5.59
C LYS A 185 -14.45 -4.37 -4.47
N ARG A 186 -15.73 -3.99 -4.35
CA ARG A 186 -16.70 -4.72 -3.55
C ARG A 186 -16.75 -6.20 -3.97
N THR A 187 -16.94 -7.07 -2.99
CA THR A 187 -17.19 -8.49 -3.26
C THR A 187 -18.69 -8.71 -3.49
N GLU A 188 -19.04 -9.20 -4.67
CA GLU A 188 -20.44 -9.47 -5.03
C GLU A 188 -21.04 -10.67 -4.28
N GLY A 189 -22.36 -10.66 -4.13
CA GLY A 189 -23.13 -11.75 -3.54
C GLY A 189 -23.09 -11.84 -2.00
N VAL A 190 -22.55 -10.83 -1.31
CA VAL A 190 -22.59 -10.75 0.15
C VAL A 190 -22.61 -9.31 0.67
N SER A 191 -23.42 -9.11 1.71
CA SER A 191 -23.44 -7.92 2.56
C SER A 191 -24.01 -8.29 3.94
N SER A 192 -23.78 -7.46 4.95
CA SER A 192 -24.44 -7.61 6.25
C SER A 192 -25.97 -7.54 6.10
N THR A 193 -26.47 -6.68 5.20
CA THR A 193 -27.91 -6.59 4.87
C THR A 193 -28.47 -7.89 4.28
N ASP A 194 -27.70 -8.58 3.42
CA ASP A 194 -28.12 -9.88 2.88
C ASP A 194 -28.21 -10.94 3.99
N ILE A 195 -27.26 -10.90 4.93
CA ILE A 195 -27.23 -11.81 6.08
C ILE A 195 -28.43 -11.54 7.01
N GLU A 196 -28.70 -10.27 7.34
CA GLU A 196 -29.87 -9.87 8.13
C GLU A 196 -31.17 -10.26 7.43
N GLY A 197 -31.28 -9.98 6.14
CA GLY A 197 -32.43 -10.34 5.31
C GLY A 197 -32.67 -11.85 5.29
N TYR A 198 -31.60 -12.65 5.26
CA TYR A 198 -31.70 -14.11 5.34
C TYR A 198 -32.30 -14.60 6.67
N PHE A 199 -31.93 -13.98 7.80
CA PHE A 199 -32.55 -14.28 9.09
C PHE A 199 -34.03 -13.88 9.15
N LEU A 200 -34.36 -12.70 8.59
CA LEU A 200 -35.73 -12.17 8.56
C LEU A 200 -36.67 -13.06 7.73
N VAL A 201 -36.27 -13.39 6.49
CA VAL A 201 -37.08 -14.21 5.57
C VAL A 201 -37.33 -15.61 6.10
N ARG A 202 -36.37 -16.19 6.83
CA ARG A 202 -36.51 -17.53 7.39
C ARG A 202 -37.34 -17.57 8.68
N GLY A 203 -37.88 -16.45 9.14
CA GLY A 203 -38.71 -16.40 10.34
C GLY A 203 -38.00 -16.92 11.58
N ILE A 204 -36.67 -16.80 11.62
CA ILE A 204 -35.84 -17.30 12.73
C ILE A 204 -36.03 -16.34 13.91
N SER A 205 -37.17 -16.48 14.59
CA SER A 205 -37.47 -15.83 15.86
C SER A 205 -36.94 -16.69 16.98
N LYS A 206 -35.80 -16.27 17.59
CA LYS A 206 -35.20 -16.68 18.87
C LYS A 206 -35.10 -18.18 19.25
N LYS A 207 -35.54 -19.12 18.43
CA LYS A 207 -35.45 -20.56 18.68
C LYS A 207 -34.72 -21.23 17.51
N LEU A 208 -33.41 -21.03 17.45
CA LEU A 208 -32.57 -21.92 16.66
C LEU A 208 -32.23 -23.14 17.52
N LYS A 209 -32.51 -24.35 17.02
CA LYS A 209 -31.63 -25.48 17.33
C LYS A 209 -30.33 -25.17 16.60
N ILE A 210 -29.40 -24.53 17.30
CA ILE A 210 -28.02 -24.42 16.85
C ILE A 210 -27.57 -25.88 16.65
N ILE A 211 -27.30 -26.27 15.42
CA ILE A 211 -26.53 -27.48 15.16
C ILE A 211 -25.13 -27.14 15.63
N THR A 212 -24.89 -27.29 16.92
CA THR A 212 -23.57 -27.11 17.51
C THR A 212 -22.74 -28.29 17.04
N VAL A 213 -21.95 -28.08 16.00
CA VAL A 213 -20.76 -28.87 15.80
C VAL A 213 -19.72 -28.21 16.71
N PRO A 214 -19.25 -28.86 17.79
CA PRO A 214 -18.18 -28.29 18.60
C PRO A 214 -16.96 -28.03 17.71
N LEU A 215 -16.38 -26.84 17.86
CA LEU A 215 -15.12 -26.45 17.23
C LEU A 215 -13.96 -27.27 17.79
#